data_AF-A0A815Z4B3-F1
#
_entry.id   AF-A0A815Z4B3-F1
#
_cell.length_a   1.000
_cell.length_b   1.000
_cell.length_c   1.000
_cell.angle_alpha   90.00
_cell.angle_beta   90.00
_cell.angle_gamma   90.00
#
_symmetry.space_group_name_H-M   'P 1'
#
loop_
_entity.id
_entity.type
_entity.pdbx_description
1 polymer ?
#
loop_
_entity_poly.entity_id
_entity_poly.type
_entity_poly.pdbx_seq_one_letter_code
_entity_poly.pdbx_strand_id
1 'polypeptide(L)'
;MASRWNWMKLSTELFLAGKTILKQFRSSLNDNSDDIHAKLMSRYDEAPDWWYTILFAVAFTLATIVCHFGDLMPWYHMFTAVTIAFVFVLPTGIVQAVTNQSIELSPITELIAGFLMPGKPIANVTFKTYGSITHHQALSLISDLKFGHYMKIPPRAIFVTQLTSTVVAGVVNYVSAVYLMDTVPHICTLENPNWKCPKANVFYSASIIWGAIGPAKILGTRSLYSPLLLGFLAGALLPIPTWLLTKKYPKTKWLKYIHFPIMLSATAIIPPASPGNYPSWLMVGFLFNCILLRCARSWWKRYAYVFSAAMDCGVGFSVLAIFFVFQNNGIYFPRWWGSGGPTGDGCPLSYANFSGIIPTERPMLTS
;
A
#
# COMPACT_ATOMS: atom_id res chain seq x y z
N MET A 1 4.31 27.42 6.34
CA MET A 1 5.68 27.37 5.74
C MET A 1 5.80 26.27 4.68
N ALA A 2 5.10 26.39 3.54
CA ALA A 2 5.09 25.34 2.50
C ALA A 2 5.74 25.76 1.16
N SER A 3 6.29 26.97 1.05
CA SER A 3 6.73 27.53 -0.24
C SER A 3 8.20 27.30 -0.61
N ARG A 4 8.96 26.50 0.15
CA ARG A 4 10.42 26.33 -0.06
C ARG A 4 10.88 24.89 -0.35
N TRP A 5 9.96 23.97 -0.60
CA TRP A 5 10.32 22.60 -1.00
C TRP A 5 10.45 22.50 -2.53
N ASN A 6 11.64 22.85 -3.03
CA ASN A 6 12.00 22.54 -4.42
C ASN A 6 12.28 21.04 -4.53
N TRP A 7 11.25 20.27 -4.87
CA TRP A 7 11.28 18.82 -5.10
C TRP A 7 12.37 18.33 -6.07
N MET A 8 12.85 19.21 -6.95
CA MET A 8 13.94 18.92 -7.86
C MET A 8 15.32 18.87 -7.18
N LYS A 9 15.46 19.52 -6.01
CA LYS A 9 16.54 19.16 -5.07
C LYS A 9 16.26 17.75 -4.55
N LEU A 10 15.06 17.46 -4.06
CA LEU A 10 14.69 16.14 -3.50
C LEU A 10 14.91 14.95 -4.46
N SER A 11 14.66 15.10 -5.77
CA SER A 11 14.88 14.01 -6.75
C SER A 11 16.35 13.76 -7.07
N THR A 12 17.21 14.78 -6.94
CA THR A 12 18.68 14.63 -6.99
C THR A 12 19.22 14.11 -5.65
N GLU A 13 18.58 14.53 -4.56
CA GLU A 13 18.87 14.16 -3.18
C GLU A 13 18.32 12.78 -2.81
N LEU A 14 17.58 12.06 -3.66
CA LEU A 14 17.18 10.67 -3.36
C LEU A 14 18.28 9.67 -3.73
N PHE A 15 19.07 9.97 -4.76
CA PHE A 15 20.24 9.18 -5.17
C PHE A 15 21.52 9.61 -4.43
N LEU A 16 21.58 10.84 -3.92
CA LEU A 16 22.69 11.41 -3.10
C LEU A 16 22.31 11.58 -1.60
N ALA A 17 21.23 10.92 -1.17
CA ALA A 17 20.46 11.18 0.05
C ALA A 17 21.21 11.06 1.37
N GLY A 18 22.33 10.34 1.41
CA GLY A 18 23.03 10.09 2.66
C GLY A 18 23.31 11.37 3.43
N LYS A 19 23.88 12.40 2.79
CA LYS A 19 24.31 13.62 3.49
C LYS A 19 23.15 14.51 3.94
N THR A 20 22.09 14.65 3.14
CA THR A 20 20.95 15.50 3.50
C THR A 20 20.01 14.79 4.47
N ILE A 21 19.76 13.49 4.31
CA ILE A 21 19.04 12.68 5.31
C ILE A 21 19.82 12.68 6.63
N LEU A 22 21.15 12.47 6.61
CA LEU A 22 21.97 12.56 7.82
C LEU A 22 21.94 13.95 8.43
N LYS A 23 21.95 15.01 7.63
CA LYS A 23 21.83 16.38 8.12
C LYS A 23 20.46 16.64 8.73
N GLN A 24 19.39 16.13 8.12
CA GLN A 24 18.02 16.27 8.63
C GLN A 24 17.82 15.46 9.90
N PHE A 25 18.37 14.23 9.95
CA PHE A 25 18.38 13.37 11.13
C PHE A 25 19.18 14.00 12.28
N ARG A 26 20.36 14.57 11.99
CA ARG A 26 21.14 15.34 12.98
C ARG A 26 20.42 16.62 13.41
N SER A 27 19.72 17.29 12.50
CA SER A 27 18.93 18.48 12.80
C SER A 27 17.76 18.11 13.71
N SER A 28 17.01 17.05 13.41
CA SER A 28 15.87 16.62 14.24
C SER A 28 16.27 16.21 15.66
N LEU A 29 17.51 15.76 15.87
CA LEU A 29 18.04 15.49 17.21
C LEU A 29 18.34 16.78 18.00
N ASN A 30 18.54 17.91 17.31
CA ASN A 30 18.94 19.19 17.92
C ASN A 30 17.83 20.27 17.90
N ASP A 31 16.75 20.09 17.15
CA ASP A 31 15.77 21.15 16.81
C ASP A 31 14.55 21.20 17.77
N ASN A 32 14.77 20.96 19.07
CA ASN A 32 13.71 20.94 20.08
C ASN A 32 13.30 22.34 20.61
N SER A 33 13.83 23.44 20.08
CA SER A 33 13.65 24.77 20.69
C SER A 33 12.74 25.77 19.95
N ASP A 34 12.37 25.55 18.69
CA ASP A 34 11.62 26.55 17.89
C ASP A 34 10.22 26.16 17.39
N ASP A 35 9.81 24.89 17.40
CA ASP A 35 8.43 24.51 17.04
C ASP A 35 7.43 24.76 18.19
N ILE A 36 6.38 25.53 17.90
CA ILE A 36 5.27 25.81 18.83
C ILE A 36 4.56 24.51 19.24
N HIS A 37 4.43 23.54 18.33
CA HIS A 37 3.80 22.27 18.65
C HIS A 37 4.64 21.46 19.64
N ALA A 38 5.97 21.42 19.48
CA ALA A 38 6.87 20.75 20.41
C ALA A 38 6.84 21.41 21.80
N LYS A 39 6.80 22.76 21.86
CA LYS A 39 6.67 23.51 23.12
C LYS A 39 5.34 23.24 23.84
N LEU A 40 4.25 23.07 23.10
CA LEU A 40 2.95 22.72 23.69
C LEU A 40 2.92 21.26 24.14
N MET A 41 3.63 20.38 23.44
CA MET A 41 3.71 18.95 23.75
C MET A 41 4.65 18.63 24.92
N SER A 42 5.64 19.47 25.23
CA SER A 42 6.57 19.25 26.35
C SER A 42 5.89 19.22 27.73
N ARG A 43 4.62 19.65 27.82
CA ARG A 43 3.80 19.51 29.03
C ARG A 43 3.38 18.06 29.31
N TYR A 44 3.33 17.22 28.27
CA TYR A 44 2.94 15.84 28.39
C TYR A 44 4.16 14.94 28.50
N ASP A 45 4.11 13.98 29.40
CA ASP A 45 5.15 12.97 29.48
C ASP A 45 5.19 12.12 28.20
N GLU A 46 6.38 11.94 27.67
CA GLU A 46 6.61 11.00 26.57
C GLU A 46 6.37 9.56 27.03
N ALA A 47 6.01 8.70 26.07
CA ALA A 47 5.94 7.26 26.30
C ALA A 47 7.39 6.74 26.36
N PRO A 48 7.79 6.06 27.43
CA PRO A 48 9.18 5.64 27.58
C PRO A 48 9.52 4.55 26.55
N ASP A 49 10.73 4.61 26.00
CA ASP A 49 11.18 3.72 24.92
C ASP A 49 11.10 2.22 25.25
N TRP A 50 11.19 1.88 26.54
CA TRP A 50 11.05 0.50 26.99
C TRP A 50 9.65 -0.08 26.74
N TRP A 51 8.59 0.72 26.67
CA TRP A 51 7.24 0.25 26.28
C TRP A 51 7.26 -0.33 24.86
N TYR A 52 7.88 0.39 23.93
CA TYR A 52 8.03 -0.06 22.55
C TYR A 52 8.98 -1.26 22.44
N THR A 53 10.04 -1.28 23.24
CA THR A 53 11.01 -2.39 23.23
C THR A 53 10.38 -3.68 23.77
N ILE A 54 9.62 -3.61 24.87
CA ILE A 54 8.88 -4.77 25.39
C ILE A 54 7.82 -5.23 24.38
N LEU A 55 7.05 -4.30 23.81
CA LEU A 55 6.04 -4.65 22.80
C LEU A 55 6.68 -5.36 21.60
N PHE A 56 7.80 -4.84 21.10
CA PHE A 56 8.56 -5.46 20.02
C PHE A 56 9.08 -6.85 20.43
N ALA A 57 9.69 -6.99 21.60
CA ALA A 57 10.20 -8.26 22.08
C ALA A 57 9.11 -9.32 22.22
N VAL A 58 7.95 -8.96 22.80
CA VAL A 58 6.79 -9.86 22.95
C VAL A 58 6.22 -10.23 21.57
N ALA A 59 5.99 -9.26 20.69
CA ALA A 59 5.44 -9.54 19.36
C ALA A 59 6.40 -10.39 18.51
N PHE A 60 7.71 -10.09 18.57
CA PHE A 60 8.74 -10.82 17.85
C PHE A 60 8.87 -12.26 18.35
N THR A 61 8.88 -12.48 19.66
CA THR A 61 8.95 -13.82 20.26
C THR A 61 7.71 -14.66 19.95
N LEU A 62 6.52 -14.08 20.04
CA LEU A 62 5.29 -14.76 19.64
C LEU A 62 5.32 -15.12 18.14
N ALA A 63 5.75 -14.20 17.28
CA ALA A 63 5.86 -14.45 15.85
C ALA A 63 6.86 -15.56 15.52
N THR A 64 8.02 -15.61 16.18
CA THR A 64 9.02 -16.68 15.96
C THR A 64 8.52 -18.03 16.45
N ILE A 65 7.84 -18.08 17.61
CA ILE A 65 7.20 -19.30 18.14
C ILE A 65 6.17 -19.83 17.14
N VAL A 66 5.26 -18.97 16.67
CA VAL A 66 4.23 -19.37 15.69
C VAL A 66 4.85 -19.86 14.39
N CYS A 67 5.91 -19.20 13.90
CA CYS A 67 6.60 -19.66 12.68
C CYS A 67 7.28 -21.01 12.86
N HIS A 68 7.89 -21.25 14.03
CA HIS A 68 8.61 -22.49 14.30
C HIS A 68 7.68 -23.67 14.56
N PHE A 69 6.69 -23.53 15.44
CA PHE A 69 5.77 -24.61 15.78
C PHE A 69 4.68 -24.83 14.74
N GLY A 70 4.36 -23.81 13.94
CA GLY A 70 3.40 -23.91 12.85
C GLY A 70 3.99 -24.41 11.53
N ASP A 71 5.28 -24.77 11.48
CA ASP A 71 6.02 -25.15 10.26
C ASP A 71 5.84 -24.17 9.07
N LEU A 72 5.53 -22.91 9.37
CA LEU A 72 5.23 -21.89 8.37
C LEU A 72 6.50 -21.44 7.65
N MET A 73 7.54 -21.15 8.44
CA MET A 73 8.80 -20.58 7.96
C MET A 73 9.91 -20.87 8.98
N PRO A 74 11.14 -21.19 8.56
CA PRO A 74 12.27 -21.31 9.47
C PRO A 74 12.47 -20.03 10.30
N TRP A 75 12.64 -20.19 11.61
CA TRP A 75 12.64 -19.08 12.59
C TRP A 75 13.68 -18.00 12.28
N TYR A 76 14.85 -18.36 11.73
CA TYR A 76 15.92 -17.41 11.43
C TYR A 76 15.54 -16.43 10.31
N HIS A 77 14.61 -16.81 9.41
CA HIS A 77 14.11 -15.91 8.38
C HIS A 77 13.24 -14.77 8.95
N MET A 78 12.72 -14.93 10.17
CA MET A 78 12.00 -13.87 10.87
C MET A 78 12.92 -12.65 11.12
N PHE A 79 14.17 -12.88 11.50
CA PHE A 79 15.16 -11.81 11.67
C PHE A 79 15.42 -11.07 10.35
N THR A 80 15.55 -11.80 9.25
CA THR A 80 15.75 -11.18 7.94
C THR A 80 14.53 -10.36 7.49
N ALA A 81 13.31 -10.85 7.73
CA ALA A 81 12.08 -10.12 7.40
C ALA A 81 11.97 -8.80 8.18
N VAL A 82 12.23 -8.84 9.49
CA VAL A 82 12.21 -7.65 10.36
C VAL A 82 13.33 -6.66 10.01
N THR A 83 14.52 -7.15 9.67
CA THR A 83 15.64 -6.31 9.24
C THR A 83 15.30 -5.54 7.97
N ILE A 84 14.68 -6.21 6.98
CA ILE A 84 14.21 -5.55 5.76
C ILE A 84 13.17 -4.48 6.11
N ALA A 85 12.16 -4.82 6.93
CA ALA A 85 11.16 -3.85 7.35
C ALA A 85 11.81 -2.61 7.98
N PHE A 86 12.72 -2.80 8.94
CA PHE A 86 13.43 -1.74 9.64
C PHE A 86 14.24 -0.83 8.71
N VAL A 87 15.04 -1.41 7.81
CA VAL A 87 15.87 -0.64 6.86
C VAL A 87 15.01 0.21 5.94
N PHE A 88 13.87 -0.32 5.47
CA PHE A 88 13.02 0.38 4.52
C PHE A 88 12.04 1.36 5.16
N VAL A 89 11.72 1.28 6.46
CA VAL A 89 10.84 2.23 7.17
C VAL A 89 11.29 3.68 6.98
N LEU A 90 12.58 3.96 7.14
CA LEU A 90 13.10 5.32 7.04
C LEU A 90 12.97 5.93 5.62
N PRO A 91 13.49 5.31 4.54
CA PRO A 91 13.41 5.89 3.21
C PRO A 91 11.98 6.00 2.69
N THR A 92 11.13 4.98 2.88
CA THR A 92 9.75 5.06 2.41
C THR A 92 8.93 6.02 3.27
N GLY A 93 9.21 6.13 4.57
CA GLY A 93 8.58 7.11 5.46
C GLY A 93 8.88 8.54 5.06
N ILE A 94 10.11 8.84 4.64
CA ILE A 94 10.45 10.15 4.08
C ILE A 94 9.67 10.40 2.78
N VAL A 95 9.63 9.42 1.87
CA VAL A 95 8.86 9.57 0.63
C VAL A 95 7.39 9.84 0.95
N GLN A 96 6.76 9.02 1.78
CA GLN A 96 5.37 9.17 2.18
C GLN A 96 5.12 10.52 2.87
N ALA A 97 6.04 11.00 3.72
CA ALA A 97 5.89 12.29 4.37
C ALA A 97 5.86 13.48 3.41
N VAL A 98 6.50 13.37 2.23
CA VAL A 98 6.55 14.46 1.25
C VAL A 98 5.53 14.27 0.11
N THR A 99 5.29 13.04 -0.35
CA THR A 99 4.38 12.73 -1.46
C THR A 99 2.96 12.39 -1.01
N ASN A 100 2.78 12.05 0.27
CA ASN A 100 1.57 11.39 0.78
C ASN A 100 1.24 10.08 0.04
N GLN A 101 2.26 9.38 -0.49
CA GLN A 101 2.14 8.09 -1.17
C GLN A 101 3.00 7.05 -0.47
N SER A 102 2.40 5.95 -0.04
CA SER A 102 3.10 4.81 0.55
C SER A 102 3.60 3.87 -0.55
N ILE A 103 4.90 3.55 -0.52
CA ILE A 103 5.48 2.56 -1.43
C ILE A 103 5.32 1.18 -0.81
N GLU A 104 4.73 0.25 -1.55
CA GLU A 104 4.52 -1.12 -1.08
C GLU A 104 5.80 -1.96 -1.25
N LEU A 105 6.23 -2.64 -0.18
CA LEU A 105 7.42 -3.50 -0.16
C LEU A 105 7.15 -4.96 -0.49
N SER A 106 5.88 -5.32 -0.68
CA SER A 106 5.43 -6.68 -0.96
C SER A 106 6.24 -7.37 -2.08
N PRO A 107 6.43 -6.77 -3.27
CA PRO A 107 7.15 -7.45 -4.35
C PRO A 107 8.62 -7.73 -4.03
N ILE A 108 9.29 -6.83 -3.29
CA ILE A 108 10.70 -7.00 -2.91
C ILE A 108 10.82 -8.12 -1.88
N THR A 109 9.93 -8.14 -0.87
CA THR A 109 9.94 -9.18 0.17
C THR A 109 9.62 -10.57 -0.41
N GLU A 110 8.68 -10.66 -1.35
CA GLU A 110 8.34 -11.90 -2.05
C GLU A 110 9.48 -12.38 -2.96
N LEU A 111 10.17 -11.45 -3.64
CA LEU A 111 11.33 -11.80 -4.48
C LEU A 111 12.46 -12.39 -3.63
N ILE A 112 12.81 -11.73 -2.52
CA ILE A 112 13.87 -12.18 -1.61
C ILE A 112 13.50 -13.54 -1.00
N ALA A 113 12.28 -13.69 -0.50
CA ALA A 113 11.81 -14.95 0.08
C ALA A 113 11.76 -16.09 -0.94
N GLY A 114 11.33 -15.83 -2.17
CA GLY A 114 11.32 -16.81 -3.25
C GLY A 114 12.73 -17.30 -3.64
N PHE A 115 13.77 -16.46 -3.48
CA PHE A 115 15.17 -16.90 -3.65
C PHE A 115 15.73 -17.64 -2.44
N LEU A 116 15.34 -17.24 -1.21
CA LEU A 116 15.79 -17.89 0.02
C LEU A 116 15.15 -19.27 0.22
N MET A 117 13.87 -19.41 -0.14
CA MET A 117 13.04 -20.58 0.12
C MET A 117 12.23 -20.97 -1.13
N PRO A 118 12.90 -21.41 -2.21
CA PRO A 118 12.21 -21.76 -3.44
C PRO A 118 11.29 -22.97 -3.24
N GLY A 119 10.10 -22.93 -3.84
CA GLY A 119 9.13 -24.03 -3.80
C GLY A 119 8.24 -24.07 -2.56
N LYS A 120 8.36 -23.11 -1.63
CA LYS A 120 7.57 -23.03 -0.40
C LYS A 120 6.61 -21.84 -0.40
N PRO A 121 5.37 -21.96 -0.92
CA PRO A 121 4.43 -20.85 -1.03
C PRO A 121 4.00 -20.28 0.31
N ILE A 122 3.75 -21.12 1.31
CA ILE A 122 3.35 -20.70 2.65
C ILE A 122 4.47 -19.87 3.31
N ALA A 123 5.70 -20.36 3.27
CA ALA A 123 6.86 -19.64 3.81
C ALA A 123 7.07 -18.27 3.14
N ASN A 124 6.88 -18.18 1.83
CA ASN A 124 6.97 -16.92 1.08
C ASN A 124 5.92 -15.91 1.55
N VAL A 125 4.68 -16.35 1.73
CA VAL A 125 3.57 -15.52 2.20
C VAL A 125 3.79 -15.07 3.65
N THR A 126 4.26 -15.97 4.52
CA THR A 126 4.61 -15.64 5.91
C THR A 126 5.72 -14.60 5.95
N PHE A 127 6.77 -14.76 5.14
CA PHE A 127 7.86 -13.78 5.04
C PHE A 127 7.36 -12.41 4.57
N LYS A 128 6.56 -12.38 3.50
CA LYS A 128 5.92 -11.15 3.00
C LYS A 128 5.09 -10.46 4.08
N THR A 129 4.29 -11.22 4.82
CA THR A 129 3.43 -10.71 5.89
C THR A 129 4.27 -10.01 6.95
N TYR A 130 5.31 -10.66 7.47
CA TYR A 130 6.17 -10.07 8.49
C TYR A 130 7.12 -8.98 7.97
N GLY A 131 7.50 -8.98 6.70
CA GLY A 131 8.33 -7.92 6.11
C GLY A 131 7.52 -6.69 5.71
N SER A 132 6.50 -6.89 4.87
CA SER A 132 5.75 -5.80 4.21
C SER A 132 4.67 -5.21 5.13
N ILE A 133 3.91 -6.05 5.86
CA ILE A 133 2.82 -5.55 6.72
C ILE A 133 3.39 -4.87 7.96
N THR A 134 4.43 -5.43 8.59
CA THR A 134 5.12 -4.78 9.72
C THR A 134 5.65 -3.41 9.33
N HIS A 135 6.20 -3.30 8.13
CA HIS A 135 6.63 -2.01 7.58
C HIS A 135 5.46 -1.03 7.42
N HIS A 136 4.34 -1.46 6.84
CA HIS A 136 3.15 -0.63 6.69
C HIS A 136 2.60 -0.17 8.04
N GLN A 137 2.56 -1.06 9.02
CA GLN A 137 2.11 -0.74 10.38
C GLN A 137 3.04 0.24 11.08
N ALA A 138 4.36 0.12 10.88
CA ALA A 138 5.31 1.10 11.41
C ALA A 138 5.06 2.51 10.84
N LEU A 139 4.77 2.62 9.55
CA LEU A 139 4.43 3.91 8.92
C LEU A 139 3.10 4.47 9.42
N SER A 140 2.08 3.62 9.62
CA SER A 140 0.81 4.03 10.21
C SER A 140 1.00 4.54 11.64
N LEU A 141 1.78 3.84 12.45
CA LEU A 141 2.13 4.23 13.83
C LEU A 141 2.78 5.63 13.86
N ILE A 142 3.74 5.88 12.96
CA ILE A 142 4.42 7.18 12.84
C ILE A 142 3.44 8.28 12.40
N SER A 143 2.54 7.98 11.47
CA SER A 143 1.51 8.91 11.00
C SER A 143 0.59 9.34 12.14
N ASP A 144 0.13 8.38 12.95
CA ASP A 144 -0.74 8.61 14.09
C ASP A 144 -0.04 9.38 15.23
N LEU A 145 1.23 9.07 15.52
CA LEU A 145 2.03 9.82 16.49
C LEU A 145 2.17 11.29 16.07
N LYS A 146 2.39 11.53 14.77
CA LYS A 146 2.46 12.88 14.22
C LYS A 146 1.11 13.58 14.25
N PHE A 147 0.03 12.87 13.94
CA PHE A 147 -1.33 13.40 14.08
C PHE A 147 -1.61 13.81 15.53
N GLY A 148 -1.28 12.95 16.49
CA GLY A 148 -1.44 13.24 17.92
C GLY A 148 -0.60 14.42 18.39
N HIS A 149 0.63 14.57 17.90
CA HIS A 149 1.46 15.76 18.13
C HIS A 149 0.78 17.04 17.59
N TYR A 150 0.13 16.99 16.43
CA TYR A 150 -0.64 18.13 15.91
C TYR A 150 -1.93 18.40 16.66
N MET A 151 -2.59 17.37 17.20
CA MET A 151 -3.83 17.47 17.97
C MET A 151 -3.62 17.67 19.47
N LYS A 152 -2.37 17.66 19.93
CA LYS A 152 -1.96 17.84 21.34
C LYS A 152 -2.53 16.75 22.26
N ILE A 153 -2.55 15.53 21.74
CA ILE A 153 -2.95 14.33 22.48
C ILE A 153 -1.71 13.78 23.20
N PRO A 154 -1.80 13.43 24.50
CA PRO A 154 -0.66 12.90 25.24
C PRO A 154 -0.08 11.63 24.60
N PRO A 155 1.26 11.50 24.43
CA PRO A 155 1.89 10.36 23.75
C PRO A 155 1.54 9.00 24.36
N ARG A 156 1.46 8.91 25.69
CA ARG A 156 1.06 7.69 26.40
C ARG A 156 -0.35 7.22 26.03
N ALA A 157 -1.29 8.15 25.86
CA ALA A 157 -2.66 7.81 25.47
C ALA A 157 -2.71 7.33 24.02
N ILE A 158 -1.91 7.91 23.13
CA ILE A 158 -1.79 7.46 21.73
C ILE A 158 -1.28 6.02 21.71
N PHE A 159 -0.19 5.73 22.44
CA PHE A 159 0.38 4.38 22.52
C PHE A 159 -0.64 3.34 22.98
N VAL A 160 -1.35 3.61 24.08
CA VAL A 160 -2.37 2.70 24.61
C VAL A 160 -3.50 2.52 23.59
N THR A 161 -3.99 3.62 23.00
CA THR A 161 -5.09 3.58 22.02
C THR A 161 -4.71 2.78 20.77
N GLN A 162 -3.50 2.95 20.26
CA GLN A 162 -3.00 2.19 19.11
C GLN A 162 -2.89 0.70 19.42
N LEU A 163 -2.35 0.36 20.60
CA LEU A 163 -2.23 -1.03 21.03
C LEU A 163 -3.61 -1.68 21.17
N THR A 164 -4.53 -1.04 21.91
CA THR A 164 -5.88 -1.58 22.11
C THR A 164 -6.65 -1.67 20.81
N SER A 165 -6.54 -0.67 19.93
CA SER A 165 -7.21 -0.69 18.61
C SER A 165 -6.66 -1.79 17.72
N THR A 166 -5.35 -2.04 17.74
CA THR A 166 -4.72 -3.11 16.96
C THR A 166 -5.18 -4.49 17.43
N VAL A 167 -5.26 -4.71 18.75
CA VAL A 167 -5.74 -5.97 19.33
C VAL A 167 -7.22 -6.18 18.98
N VAL A 168 -8.07 -5.17 19.19
CA VAL A 168 -9.50 -5.25 18.86
C VAL A 168 -9.70 -5.49 17.37
N ALA A 169 -9.02 -4.74 16.50
CA ALA A 169 -9.10 -4.92 15.06
C ALA A 169 -8.62 -6.31 14.63
N GLY A 170 -7.54 -6.84 15.22
CA GLY A 170 -7.06 -8.19 14.94
C GLY A 170 -8.07 -9.27 15.31
N VAL A 171 -8.64 -9.19 16.51
CA VAL A 171 -9.65 -10.16 17.00
C VAL A 171 -10.92 -10.09 16.15
N VAL A 172 -11.45 -8.88 15.92
CA VAL A 172 -12.68 -8.72 15.13
C VAL A 172 -12.49 -9.22 13.70
N ASN A 173 -11.37 -8.88 13.04
CA ASN A 173 -11.09 -9.38 11.69
C ASN A 173 -10.97 -10.90 11.66
N TYR A 174 -10.31 -11.52 12.64
CA TYR A 174 -10.18 -12.97 12.72
C TYR A 174 -11.55 -13.65 12.93
N VAL A 175 -12.33 -13.19 13.90
CA VAL A 175 -13.66 -13.74 14.19
C VAL A 175 -14.59 -13.58 12.99
N SER A 176 -14.59 -12.41 12.34
CA SER A 176 -15.37 -12.20 11.12
C SER A 176 -14.92 -13.11 9.97
N ALA A 177 -13.61 -13.33 9.80
CA ALA A 177 -13.12 -14.23 8.77
C ALA A 177 -13.56 -15.69 9.01
N VAL A 178 -13.41 -16.20 10.24
CA VAL A 178 -13.85 -17.56 10.60
C VAL A 178 -15.36 -17.69 10.44
N TYR A 179 -16.13 -16.73 10.96
CA TYR A 179 -17.58 -16.72 10.82
C TYR A 179 -18.03 -16.77 9.35
N LEU A 180 -17.42 -15.96 8.49
CA LEU A 180 -17.75 -15.95 7.06
C LEU A 180 -17.40 -17.28 6.38
N MET A 181 -16.26 -17.89 6.72
CA MET A 181 -15.87 -19.19 6.17
C MET A 181 -16.80 -20.33 6.60
N ASP A 182 -17.34 -20.29 7.82
CA ASP A 182 -18.23 -21.32 8.36
C ASP A 182 -19.70 -21.15 7.90
N THR A 183 -20.15 -19.90 7.72
CA THR A 183 -21.56 -19.60 7.43
C THR A 183 -21.90 -19.47 5.95
N VAL A 184 -20.96 -18.99 5.13
CA VAL A 184 -21.21 -18.73 3.71
C VAL A 184 -20.72 -19.91 2.88
N PRO A 185 -21.63 -20.71 2.28
CA PRO A 185 -21.20 -21.81 1.43
C PRO A 185 -20.53 -21.28 0.16
N HIS A 186 -19.49 -22.00 -0.29
CA HIS A 186 -18.73 -21.69 -1.50
C HIS A 186 -18.12 -20.27 -1.52
N ILE A 187 -17.71 -19.75 -0.35
CA ILE A 187 -17.04 -18.44 -0.24
C ILE A 187 -15.74 -18.39 -1.06
N CYS A 188 -15.44 -17.25 -1.67
CA CYS A 188 -14.27 -17.02 -2.52
C CYS A 188 -14.18 -17.90 -3.78
N THR A 189 -15.21 -18.69 -4.07
CA THR A 189 -15.32 -19.48 -5.31
C THR A 189 -16.10 -18.74 -6.39
N LEU A 190 -16.03 -19.23 -7.63
CA LEU A 190 -16.78 -18.68 -8.75
C LEU A 190 -18.29 -18.98 -8.68
N GLU A 191 -18.69 -19.95 -7.84
CA GLU A 191 -20.08 -20.38 -7.67
C GLU A 191 -20.90 -19.35 -6.87
N ASN A 192 -20.24 -18.56 -6.01
CA ASN A 192 -20.87 -17.53 -5.21
C ASN A 192 -20.46 -16.12 -5.71
N PRO A 193 -21.23 -15.51 -6.64
CA PRO A 193 -20.84 -14.24 -7.25
C PRO A 193 -20.85 -13.05 -6.28
N ASN A 194 -21.51 -13.17 -5.13
CA ASN A 194 -21.55 -12.13 -4.09
C ASN A 194 -20.25 -12.09 -3.28
N TRP A 195 -19.57 -13.23 -3.12
CA TRP A 195 -18.42 -13.39 -2.23
C TRP A 195 -17.16 -13.81 -2.98
N LYS A 196 -16.70 -12.97 -3.93
CA LYS A 196 -15.56 -13.28 -4.83
C LYS A 196 -14.15 -13.16 -4.22
N CYS A 197 -14.03 -12.59 -3.01
CA CYS A 197 -12.76 -12.37 -2.29
C CYS A 197 -11.54 -11.92 -3.14
N PRO A 198 -11.61 -10.80 -3.90
CA PRO A 198 -10.57 -10.45 -4.87
C PRO A 198 -9.18 -10.30 -4.24
N LYS A 199 -9.08 -9.67 -3.06
CA LYS A 199 -7.80 -9.48 -2.36
C LYS A 199 -7.18 -10.81 -1.93
N ALA A 200 -7.99 -11.76 -1.44
CA ALA A 200 -7.51 -13.08 -1.04
C ALA A 200 -7.01 -13.89 -2.25
N ASN A 201 -7.72 -13.82 -3.38
CA ASN A 201 -7.34 -14.49 -4.61
C ASN A 201 -6.03 -13.94 -5.20
N VAL A 202 -5.81 -12.62 -5.13
CA VAL A 202 -4.53 -12.00 -5.53
C VAL A 202 -3.41 -12.44 -4.60
N PHE A 203 -3.65 -12.45 -3.28
CA PHE A 203 -2.68 -12.89 -2.29
C PHE A 203 -2.29 -14.36 -2.47
N TYR A 204 -3.26 -15.23 -2.75
CA TYR A 204 -3.04 -16.64 -3.08
C TYR A 204 -2.28 -16.81 -4.39
N SER A 205 -2.66 -16.11 -5.46
CA SER A 205 -1.96 -16.17 -6.75
C SER A 205 -0.51 -15.70 -6.65
N ALA A 206 -0.25 -14.64 -5.87
CA ALA A 206 1.10 -14.16 -5.60
C ALA A 206 1.96 -15.21 -4.88
N SER A 207 1.36 -15.99 -3.95
CA SER A 207 2.06 -17.08 -3.26
C SER A 207 2.54 -18.19 -4.21
N ILE A 208 1.76 -18.50 -5.25
CA ILE A 208 2.11 -19.50 -6.26
C ILE A 208 3.23 -18.98 -7.15
N ILE A 209 3.09 -17.75 -7.65
CA ILE A 209 4.05 -17.12 -8.55
C ILE A 209 5.41 -16.98 -7.86
N TRP A 210 5.45 -16.31 -6.71
CA TRP A 210 6.72 -15.97 -6.06
C TRP A 210 7.26 -17.05 -5.14
N GLY A 211 6.39 -17.89 -4.56
CA GLY A 211 6.80 -18.93 -3.62
C GLY A 211 6.90 -20.32 -4.26
N ALA A 212 5.83 -20.83 -4.86
CA ALA A 212 5.81 -22.20 -5.40
C ALA A 212 6.65 -22.36 -6.67
N ILE A 213 6.49 -21.46 -7.65
CA ILE A 213 7.29 -21.48 -8.89
C ILE A 213 8.67 -20.88 -8.62
N GLY A 214 8.69 -19.75 -7.90
CA GLY A 214 9.90 -19.05 -7.50
C GLY A 214 10.45 -18.12 -8.60
N PRO A 215 11.13 -17.03 -8.21
CA PRO A 215 11.62 -16.02 -9.14
C PRO A 215 12.71 -16.54 -10.07
N ALA A 216 13.51 -17.54 -9.66
CA ALA A 216 14.55 -18.12 -10.51
C ALA A 216 13.98 -18.75 -11.80
N LYS A 217 12.78 -19.36 -11.74
CA LYS A 217 12.12 -19.94 -12.91
C LYS A 217 11.37 -18.88 -13.72
N ILE A 218 10.73 -17.92 -13.06
CA ILE A 218 9.94 -16.88 -13.74
C ILE A 218 10.84 -15.84 -14.40
N LEU A 219 11.90 -15.39 -13.75
CA LEU A 219 12.75 -14.30 -14.22
C LEU A 219 14.08 -14.79 -14.82
N GLY A 220 14.27 -16.10 -14.96
CA GLY A 220 15.48 -16.70 -15.54
C GLY A 220 15.69 -16.29 -17.00
N THR A 221 16.94 -16.35 -17.48
CA THR A 221 17.36 -15.83 -18.80
C THR A 221 16.64 -16.45 -20.01
N ARG A 222 16.06 -17.64 -19.86
CA ARG A 222 15.26 -18.33 -20.90
C ARG A 222 13.75 -18.24 -20.68
N SER A 223 13.30 -17.54 -19.65
CA SER A 223 11.88 -17.43 -19.32
C SER A 223 11.21 -16.29 -20.11
N LEU A 224 9.93 -16.48 -20.40
CA LEU A 224 9.06 -15.48 -21.04
C LEU A 224 9.05 -14.14 -20.28
N TYR A 225 9.20 -14.18 -18.95
CA TYR A 225 9.14 -13.00 -18.09
C TYR A 225 10.51 -12.39 -17.76
N SER A 226 11.60 -12.87 -18.37
CA SER A 226 12.93 -12.26 -18.20
C SER A 226 12.97 -10.75 -18.50
N PRO A 227 12.27 -10.23 -19.54
CA PRO A 227 12.26 -8.80 -19.83
C PRO A 227 11.66 -7.93 -18.71
N LEU A 228 10.87 -8.48 -17.77
CA LEU A 228 10.32 -7.70 -16.66
C LEU A 228 11.43 -7.16 -15.74
N LEU A 229 12.59 -7.82 -15.68
CA LEU A 229 13.76 -7.32 -14.95
C LEU A 229 14.27 -5.97 -15.51
N LEU A 230 14.08 -5.72 -16.81
CA LEU A 230 14.40 -4.42 -17.42
C LEU A 230 13.52 -3.30 -16.86
N GLY A 231 12.37 -3.62 -16.28
CA GLY A 231 11.54 -2.66 -15.56
C GLY A 231 12.26 -2.01 -14.37
N PHE A 232 13.11 -2.74 -13.64
CA PHE A 232 13.93 -2.17 -12.56
C PHE A 232 14.95 -1.17 -13.12
N LEU A 233 15.60 -1.51 -14.25
CA LEU A 233 16.53 -0.62 -14.92
C LEU A 233 15.81 0.63 -15.46
N ALA A 234 14.66 0.45 -16.10
CA ALA A 234 13.83 1.57 -16.57
C ALA A 234 13.41 2.47 -15.41
N GLY A 235 12.96 1.90 -14.29
CA GLY A 235 12.62 2.66 -13.08
C GLY A 235 13.80 3.45 -12.51
N ALA A 236 15.01 2.90 -12.55
CA ALA A 236 16.22 3.58 -12.11
C ALA A 236 16.68 4.67 -13.08
N LEU A 237 16.51 4.47 -14.39
CA LEU A 237 16.97 5.38 -15.43
C LEU A 237 15.98 6.53 -15.70
N LEU A 238 14.66 6.30 -15.60
CA LEU A 238 13.63 7.29 -15.94
C LEU A 238 13.78 8.66 -15.22
N PRO A 239 14.17 8.73 -13.93
CA PRO A 239 14.42 10.01 -13.27
C PRO A 239 15.58 10.83 -13.88
N ILE A 240 16.56 10.17 -14.50
CA ILE A 240 17.81 10.81 -14.99
C ILE A 240 17.53 11.77 -16.16
N PRO A 241 16.80 11.39 -17.24
CA PRO A 241 16.39 12.32 -18.27
C PRO A 241 15.65 13.54 -17.74
N THR A 242 14.65 13.38 -16.87
CA THR A 242 13.92 14.53 -16.30
C THR A 242 14.83 15.46 -15.52
N TRP A 243 15.80 14.90 -14.79
CA TRP A 243 16.78 15.69 -14.06
C TRP A 243 17.65 16.51 -15.02
N LEU A 244 18.21 15.87 -16.06
CA LEU A 244 19.01 16.54 -17.09
C LEU A 244 18.23 17.64 -17.81
N LEU A 245 16.98 17.36 -18.21
CA LEU A 245 16.12 18.34 -18.86
C LEU A 245 15.85 19.55 -17.96
N THR A 246 15.63 19.33 -16.66
CA THR A 246 15.32 20.46 -15.78
C THR A 246 16.56 21.28 -15.42
N LYS A 247 17.76 20.68 -15.48
CA LYS A 247 19.03 21.41 -15.41
C LYS A 247 19.29 22.24 -16.67
N LYS A 248 18.97 21.70 -17.85
CA LYS A 248 19.14 22.38 -19.15
C LYS A 248 18.11 23.50 -19.38
N TYR A 249 16.87 23.32 -18.90
CA TYR A 249 15.77 24.27 -19.09
C TYR A 249 15.17 24.77 -17.77
N PRO A 250 15.92 25.54 -16.95
CA PRO A 250 15.48 25.98 -15.62
C PRO A 250 14.24 26.89 -15.65
N LYS A 251 13.94 27.52 -16.80
CA LYS A 251 12.76 28.38 -16.98
C LYS A 251 11.44 27.60 -17.12
N THR A 252 11.50 26.32 -17.49
CA THR A 252 10.30 25.50 -17.69
C THR A 252 9.76 25.00 -16.34
N LYS A 253 8.68 25.61 -15.87
CA LYS A 253 8.10 25.30 -14.54
C LYS A 253 7.39 23.94 -14.49
N TRP A 254 6.89 23.43 -15.63
CA TRP A 254 6.13 22.17 -15.64
C TRP A 254 7.01 20.95 -15.36
N LEU A 255 8.26 20.91 -15.86
CA LEU A 255 9.17 19.78 -15.69
C LEU A 255 9.42 19.42 -14.22
N LYS A 256 9.27 20.41 -13.32
CA LYS A 256 9.41 20.21 -11.86
C LYS A 256 8.28 19.41 -11.22
N TYR A 257 7.14 19.25 -11.90
CA TYR A 257 5.99 18.48 -11.42
C TYR A 257 5.94 17.04 -11.94
N ILE A 258 6.91 16.63 -12.79
CA ILE A 258 6.99 15.25 -13.26
C ILE A 258 7.69 14.41 -12.19
N HIS A 259 6.94 13.47 -11.59
CA HIS A 259 7.43 12.58 -10.54
C HIS A 259 7.31 11.12 -11.00
N PHE A 260 8.38 10.59 -11.62
CA PHE A 260 8.39 9.22 -12.11
C PHE A 260 8.07 8.15 -11.05
N PRO A 261 8.60 8.19 -9.81
CA PRO A 261 8.25 7.19 -8.81
C PRO A 261 6.74 7.15 -8.51
N ILE A 262 6.10 8.32 -8.44
CA ILE A 262 4.65 8.42 -8.19
C ILE A 262 3.86 7.93 -9.41
N MET A 263 4.29 8.31 -10.62
CA MET A 263 3.63 7.87 -11.86
C MET A 263 3.72 6.36 -12.04
N LEU A 264 4.88 5.74 -11.79
CA LEU A 264 5.06 4.30 -11.87
C LEU A 264 4.33 3.56 -10.74
N SER A 265 4.16 4.19 -9.58
CA SER A 265 3.37 3.63 -8.48
C SER A 265 1.86 3.68 -8.73
N ALA A 266 1.36 4.45 -9.69
CA ALA A 266 -0.08 4.58 -9.93
C ALA A 266 -0.73 3.21 -10.23
N THR A 267 -0.05 2.35 -10.97
CA THR A 267 -0.56 1.03 -11.35
C THR A 267 -0.36 -0.06 -10.28
N ALA A 268 0.10 0.29 -9.08
CA ALA A 268 0.44 -0.69 -8.04
C ALA A 268 -0.78 -1.50 -7.51
N ILE A 269 -1.99 -0.96 -7.67
CA ILE A 269 -3.24 -1.58 -7.18
C ILE A 269 -3.82 -2.57 -8.22
N ILE A 270 -3.17 -2.72 -9.39
CA ILE A 270 -3.50 -3.79 -10.36
C ILE A 270 -2.67 -5.02 -10.02
N PRO A 271 -3.30 -6.18 -9.70
CA PRO A 271 -4.69 -6.42 -9.29
C PRO A 271 -4.89 -6.22 -7.76
N PRO A 272 -6.13 -6.02 -7.24
CA PRO A 272 -7.42 -6.36 -7.83
C PRO A 272 -8.17 -5.19 -8.48
N ALA A 273 -7.63 -3.97 -8.48
CA ALA A 273 -8.31 -2.85 -9.11
C ALA A 273 -8.46 -3.12 -10.61
N SER A 274 -9.68 -3.07 -11.11
CA SER A 274 -9.90 -3.22 -12.54
C SER A 274 -9.35 -2.02 -13.33
N PRO A 275 -8.93 -2.23 -14.59
CA PRO A 275 -8.46 -1.14 -15.46
C PRO A 275 -9.49 -0.02 -15.61
N GLY A 276 -10.79 -0.31 -15.51
CA GLY A 276 -11.88 0.68 -15.58
C GLY A 276 -11.87 1.71 -14.45
N ASN A 277 -11.28 1.39 -13.29
CA ASN A 277 -11.17 2.33 -12.17
C ASN A 277 -10.16 3.45 -12.43
N TYR A 278 -9.16 3.22 -13.28
CA TYR A 278 -8.11 4.20 -13.53
C TYR A 278 -8.60 5.44 -14.28
N PRO A 279 -9.35 5.31 -15.40
CA PRO A 279 -9.99 6.45 -16.05
C PRO A 279 -10.93 7.22 -15.13
N SER A 280 -11.70 6.53 -14.27
CA SER A 280 -12.63 7.21 -13.36
C SER A 280 -11.88 8.01 -12.28
N TRP A 281 -10.82 7.45 -11.69
CA TRP A 281 -9.95 8.18 -10.76
C TRP A 281 -9.26 9.37 -11.43
N LEU A 282 -8.76 9.20 -12.66
CA LEU A 282 -8.17 10.30 -13.44
C LEU A 282 -9.19 11.40 -13.75
N MET A 283 -10.41 11.02 -14.12
CA MET A 283 -11.49 11.96 -14.40
C MET A 283 -11.87 12.76 -13.17
N VAL A 284 -12.13 12.09 -12.03
CA VAL A 284 -12.45 12.76 -10.76
C VAL A 284 -11.28 13.66 -10.34
N GLY A 285 -10.05 13.16 -10.42
CA GLY A 285 -8.84 13.92 -10.13
C GLY A 285 -8.71 15.17 -11.00
N PHE A 286 -9.00 15.07 -12.30
CA PHE A 286 -8.99 16.21 -13.23
C PHE A 286 -10.11 17.21 -12.93
N LEU A 287 -11.33 16.74 -12.69
CA LEU A 287 -12.47 17.61 -12.35
C LEU A 287 -12.16 18.42 -11.08
N PHE A 288 -11.69 17.78 -10.02
CA PHE A 288 -11.42 18.45 -8.75
C PHE A 288 -10.16 19.33 -8.78
N ASN A 289 -9.05 18.83 -9.33
CA ASN A 289 -7.77 19.53 -9.25
C ASN A 289 -7.51 20.48 -10.41
N CYS A 290 -8.13 20.29 -11.58
CA CYS A 290 -7.99 21.21 -12.71
C CYS A 290 -9.18 22.15 -12.86
N ILE A 291 -10.41 21.64 -12.91
CA ILE A 291 -11.59 22.48 -13.16
C ILE A 291 -11.98 23.23 -11.90
N LEU A 292 -12.26 22.51 -10.82
CA LEU A 292 -12.81 23.09 -9.59
C LEU A 292 -11.81 24.01 -8.90
N LEU A 293 -10.51 23.68 -8.94
CA LEU A 293 -9.44 24.56 -8.47
C LEU A 293 -9.34 25.89 -9.27
N ARG A 294 -9.69 25.88 -10.56
CA ARG A 294 -9.67 27.08 -11.42
C ARG A 294 -10.95 27.90 -11.28
N CYS A 295 -12.11 27.26 -11.27
CA CYS A 295 -13.41 27.92 -11.23
C CYS A 295 -13.82 28.37 -9.81
N ALA A 296 -13.52 27.58 -8.78
CA ALA A 296 -13.99 27.79 -7.41
C ALA A 296 -12.87 27.64 -6.37
N ARG A 297 -11.76 28.38 -6.58
CA ARG A 297 -10.55 28.28 -5.76
C ARG A 297 -10.79 28.47 -4.26
N SER A 298 -11.69 29.37 -3.88
CA SER A 298 -12.03 29.64 -2.48
C SER A 298 -12.70 28.45 -1.81
N TRP A 299 -13.60 27.76 -2.53
CA TRP A 299 -14.24 26.54 -2.05
C TRP A 299 -13.23 25.41 -1.92
N TRP A 300 -12.42 25.20 -2.97
CA TRP A 300 -11.43 24.10 -3.01
C TRP A 300 -10.45 24.17 -1.84
N LYS A 301 -9.90 25.35 -1.53
CA LYS A 301 -8.95 25.53 -0.42
C LYS A 301 -9.55 25.20 0.95
N ARG A 302 -10.86 25.37 1.13
CA ARG A 302 -11.53 25.18 2.42
C ARG A 302 -12.09 23.77 2.58
N TYR A 303 -12.62 23.19 1.51
CA TYR A 303 -13.45 21.99 1.59
C TYR A 303 -12.92 20.77 0.82
N ALA A 304 -11.86 20.88 0.01
CA ALA A 304 -11.41 19.76 -0.81
C ALA A 304 -11.08 18.50 0.00
N TYR A 305 -10.37 18.64 1.13
CA TYR A 305 -10.05 17.49 1.99
C TYR A 305 -11.27 16.92 2.71
N VAL A 306 -12.19 17.77 3.18
CA VAL A 306 -13.44 17.33 3.82
C VAL A 306 -14.32 16.58 2.81
N PHE A 307 -14.38 17.08 1.58
CA PHE A 307 -15.13 16.45 0.50
C PHE A 307 -14.50 15.11 0.08
N SER A 308 -13.17 15.02 0.01
CA SER A 308 -12.47 13.75 -0.22
C SER A 308 -12.82 12.72 0.86
N ALA A 309 -12.75 13.10 2.14
CA ALA A 309 -13.14 12.22 3.24
C ALA A 309 -14.63 11.82 3.15
N ALA A 310 -15.51 12.74 2.76
CA ALA A 310 -16.93 12.45 2.55
C ALA A 310 -17.16 11.46 1.40
N MET A 311 -16.39 11.53 0.31
CA MET A 311 -16.45 10.54 -0.77
C MET A 311 -16.02 9.15 -0.29
N ASP A 312 -14.94 9.04 0.47
CA ASP A 312 -14.45 7.76 1.00
C ASP A 312 -15.48 7.12 1.95
N CYS A 313 -16.04 7.91 2.87
CA CYS A 313 -17.13 7.46 3.73
C CYS A 313 -18.39 7.09 2.93
N GLY A 314 -18.73 7.90 1.93
CA GLY A 314 -19.90 7.70 1.07
C GLY A 314 -19.83 6.38 0.30
N VAL A 315 -18.66 6.01 -0.22
CA VAL A 315 -18.43 4.69 -0.85
C VAL A 315 -18.67 3.58 0.17
N GLY A 316 -18.12 3.69 1.38
CA GLY A 316 -18.33 2.70 2.45
C GLY A 316 -19.81 2.47 2.78
N PHE A 317 -20.57 3.56 3.01
CA PHE A 317 -22.01 3.48 3.26
C PHE A 317 -22.78 2.93 2.07
N SER A 318 -22.42 3.34 0.86
CA SER A 318 -23.07 2.86 -0.38
C SER A 318 -22.86 1.37 -0.57
N VAL A 319 -21.65 0.85 -0.31
CA VAL A 319 -21.36 -0.59 -0.40
C VAL A 319 -22.19 -1.38 0.60
N LEU A 320 -22.29 -0.93 1.85
CA LEU A 320 -23.11 -1.60 2.87
C LEU A 320 -24.60 -1.56 2.49
N ALA A 321 -25.10 -0.41 2.05
CA ALA A 321 -26.48 -0.28 1.59
C ALA A 321 -26.76 -1.20 0.40
N ILE A 322 -25.87 -1.24 -0.59
CA ILE A 322 -26.02 -2.12 -1.76
C ILE A 322 -26.01 -3.59 -1.35
N PHE A 323 -25.11 -3.97 -0.45
CA PHE A 323 -24.99 -5.33 0.03
C PHE A 323 -26.25 -5.79 0.78
N PHE A 324 -26.67 -5.05 1.80
CA PHE A 324 -27.80 -5.45 2.66
C PHE A 324 -29.17 -5.29 2.01
N VAL A 325 -29.37 -4.24 1.19
CA VAL A 325 -30.66 -3.97 0.56
C VAL A 325 -30.86 -4.81 -0.70
N PHE A 326 -29.82 -5.00 -1.52
CA PHE A 326 -29.93 -5.65 -2.82
C PHE A 326 -29.28 -7.03 -2.86
N GLN A 327 -27.96 -7.12 -2.69
CA GLN A 327 -27.22 -8.37 -2.95
C GLN A 327 -27.64 -9.51 -2.01
N ASN A 328 -27.86 -9.22 -0.72
CA ASN A 328 -28.31 -10.21 0.25
C ASN A 328 -29.74 -10.71 -0.01
N ASN A 329 -30.57 -9.91 -0.68
CA ASN A 329 -31.94 -10.27 -1.06
C ASN A 329 -32.02 -10.88 -2.48
N GLY A 330 -30.88 -11.15 -3.11
CA GLY A 330 -30.84 -11.70 -4.48
C GLY A 330 -31.28 -10.71 -5.56
N ILE A 331 -31.36 -9.41 -5.24
CA ILE A 331 -31.72 -8.37 -6.20
C ILE A 331 -30.43 -7.88 -6.87
N TYR A 332 -30.26 -8.21 -8.14
CA TYR A 332 -29.13 -7.77 -8.94
C TYR A 332 -29.54 -6.63 -9.85
N PHE A 333 -28.66 -5.63 -9.99
CA PHE A 333 -28.88 -4.56 -10.96
C PHE A 333 -28.95 -5.13 -12.38
N PRO A 334 -29.86 -4.61 -13.24
CA PRO A 334 -29.95 -5.06 -14.62
C PRO A 334 -28.62 -4.85 -15.34
N ARG A 335 -28.22 -5.84 -16.15
CA ARG A 335 -27.04 -5.71 -17.02
C ARG A 335 -27.32 -4.61 -18.05
N TRP A 336 -26.45 -3.62 -18.12
CA TRP A 336 -26.53 -2.49 -19.04
C TRP A 336 -25.16 -2.21 -19.63
N TRP A 337 -25.09 -1.33 -20.63
CA TRP A 337 -23.84 -1.06 -21.35
C TRP A 337 -22.67 -0.62 -20.45
N GLY A 338 -22.95 0.02 -19.31
CA GLY A 338 -21.94 0.45 -18.32
C GLY A 338 -21.65 -0.56 -17.21
N SER A 339 -22.33 -1.71 -17.15
CA SER A 339 -22.02 -2.77 -16.17
C SER A 339 -20.85 -3.67 -16.61
N GLY A 340 -20.23 -3.36 -17.75
CA GLY A 340 -19.04 -4.05 -18.25
C GLY A 340 -19.25 -5.51 -18.68
N GLY A 341 -20.51 -5.94 -18.88
CA GLY A 341 -20.84 -7.30 -19.34
C GLY A 341 -20.37 -8.41 -18.38
N PRO A 342 -20.12 -9.64 -18.88
CA PRO A 342 -19.65 -10.78 -18.06
C PRO A 342 -18.31 -10.52 -17.37
N THR A 343 -17.52 -9.60 -17.91
CA THR A 343 -16.19 -9.30 -17.43
C THR A 343 -16.14 -8.18 -16.39
N GLY A 344 -17.25 -7.48 -16.15
CA GLY A 344 -17.34 -6.35 -15.20
C GLY A 344 -16.68 -5.05 -15.67
N ASP A 345 -15.74 -5.14 -16.62
CA ASP A 345 -14.95 -4.00 -17.11
C ASP A 345 -15.16 -3.70 -18.61
N GLY A 346 -16.04 -4.43 -19.31
CA GLY A 346 -16.30 -4.23 -20.73
C GLY A 346 -15.14 -4.63 -21.65
N CYS A 347 -14.08 -5.23 -21.08
CA CYS A 347 -12.94 -5.73 -21.82
C CYS A 347 -13.06 -7.26 -22.00
N PRO A 348 -13.31 -7.77 -23.23
CA PRO A 348 -13.50 -9.20 -23.47
C PRO A 348 -12.23 -10.02 -23.24
N LEU A 349 -11.05 -9.41 -23.34
CA LEU A 349 -9.75 -10.06 -23.13
C LEU A 349 -9.20 -9.92 -21.71
N SER A 350 -9.96 -9.33 -20.77
CA SER A 350 -9.51 -9.16 -19.37
C SER A 350 -9.18 -10.47 -18.66
N TYR A 351 -9.79 -11.59 -19.09
CA TYR A 351 -9.54 -12.94 -18.56
C TYR A 351 -8.64 -13.78 -19.46
N ALA A 352 -8.19 -13.24 -20.59
CA ALA A 352 -7.29 -13.94 -21.50
C ALA A 352 -5.87 -13.97 -20.92
N ASN A 353 -5.17 -15.07 -21.14
CA ASN A 353 -3.73 -15.14 -20.86
C ASN A 353 -2.93 -14.31 -21.89
N PHE A 354 -1.61 -14.27 -21.73
CA PHE A 354 -0.71 -13.55 -22.65
C PHE A 354 -0.88 -13.96 -24.13
N SER A 355 -1.30 -15.19 -24.41
CA SER A 355 -1.55 -15.68 -25.76
C SER A 355 -2.98 -15.44 -26.26
N GLY A 356 -3.79 -14.63 -25.55
CA GLY A 356 -5.17 -14.32 -25.93
C GLY A 356 -6.16 -15.47 -25.69
N ILE A 357 -5.74 -16.53 -25.00
CA ILE A 357 -6.58 -17.71 -24.71
C ILE A 357 -7.30 -17.45 -23.39
N ILE A 358 -8.63 -17.47 -23.43
CA ILE A 358 -9.48 -17.47 -22.24
C ILE A 358 -9.56 -18.92 -21.75
N PRO A 359 -9.03 -19.27 -20.57
CA PRO A 359 -9.09 -20.63 -20.06
C PRO A 359 -10.56 -21.05 -19.87
N THR A 360 -10.98 -22.14 -20.53
CA THR A 360 -12.36 -22.66 -20.49
C THR A 360 -12.76 -23.23 -19.12
N GLU A 361 -11.79 -23.51 -18.24
CA GLU A 361 -12.00 -24.12 -16.91
C GLU A 361 -12.17 -23.11 -15.76
N ARG A 362 -12.17 -21.80 -16.01
CA ARG A 362 -12.70 -20.84 -15.03
C ARG A 362 -14.13 -20.52 -15.45
N PRO A 363 -15.17 -21.09 -14.81
CA PRO A 363 -16.54 -20.85 -15.21
C PRO A 363 -16.79 -19.34 -15.26
N MET A 364 -17.05 -18.87 -16.47
CA MET A 364 -17.47 -17.51 -16.75
C MET A 364 -18.76 -17.26 -15.97
N LEU A 365 -18.97 -16.02 -15.54
CA LEU A 365 -20.21 -15.56 -14.91
C LEU A 365 -21.38 -15.61 -15.90
N THR A 366 -21.87 -16.81 -16.19
CA THR A 366 -23.13 -17.06 -16.88
C THR A 366 -24.20 -17.31 -15.83
N SER A 367 -24.68 -16.21 -15.23
CA SER A 367 -26.06 -16.03 -14.81
C SER A 367 -26.42 -14.58 -15.04
#